data_AF-A0A6X6S781-F1
#
_entry.id   AF-A0A6X6S781-F1
#
_cell.length_a   1.000
_cell.length_b   1.000
_cell.length_c   1.000
_cell.angle_alpha   90.00
_cell.angle_beta   90.00
_cell.angle_gamma   90.00
#
_symmetry.space_group_name_H-M   'P 1'
#
loop_
_entity.id
_entity.type
_entity.pdbx_description
1 polymer ?
#
loop_
_entity_poly.entity_id
_entity_poly.type
_entity_poly.pdbx_seq_one_letter_code
_entity_poly.pdbx_strand_id
1 'polypeptide(L)'
;MESLLTLPLAGEARVRILQITDTHLFAEKHETLLGVNTWESYQAVLEAIRAQQYEYDLIVATGDLAQDQSAAAYQHFAEGIASFRAPCVWLPGNHDFQPAMYSALQEAGISPAKRVLIGEQWQILLLDS
;
A
#
# COMPACT_ATOMS: atom_id res chain seq x y z
N MET A 1 11.40 -16.40 8.08
CA MET A 1 11.35 -16.98 6.72
C MET A 1 10.88 -15.85 5.83
N GLU A 2 11.75 -15.32 4.97
CA GLU A 2 11.39 -14.14 4.16
C GLU A 2 10.20 -14.48 3.27
N SER A 3 9.12 -13.71 3.40
CA SER A 3 7.89 -13.88 2.63
C SER A 3 8.13 -13.44 1.18
N LEU A 4 7.93 -14.38 0.25
CA LEU A 4 8.00 -14.19 -1.19
C LEU A 4 6.58 -14.11 -1.77
N LEU A 5 6.33 -13.14 -2.63
CA LEU A 5 5.15 -13.08 -3.48
C LEU A 5 5.57 -13.34 -4.94
N THR A 6 4.89 -14.26 -5.63
CA THR A 6 5.10 -14.51 -7.05
C THR A 6 3.83 -14.15 -7.81
N LEU A 7 3.95 -13.29 -8.80
CA LEU A 7 2.86 -12.85 -9.66
C LEU A 7 3.09 -13.38 -11.08
N PRO A 8 2.12 -14.11 -11.66
CA PRO A 8 2.24 -14.52 -13.05
C PRO A 8 2.12 -13.29 -13.96
N LEU A 9 2.87 -13.30 -15.06
CA LEU A 9 2.80 -12.28 -16.10
C LEU A 9 2.55 -12.99 -17.43
N ALA A 10 1.50 -12.60 -18.15
CA ALA A 10 1.18 -13.22 -19.43
C ALA A 10 2.11 -12.71 -20.54
N GLY A 11 3.04 -13.54 -21.02
CA GLY A 11 3.91 -13.25 -22.17
C GLY A 11 4.90 -12.08 -21.96
N GLU A 12 5.32 -11.43 -23.05
CA GLU A 12 6.17 -10.21 -23.05
C GLU A 12 5.41 -8.96 -22.53
N ALA A 13 4.51 -9.12 -21.57
CA ALA A 13 3.72 -8.02 -21.05
C ALA A 13 4.61 -7.08 -20.22
N ARG A 14 4.35 -5.77 -20.37
CA ARG A 14 4.94 -4.74 -19.53
C ARG A 14 4.32 -4.85 -18.14
N VAL A 15 5.14 -4.75 -17.09
CA VAL A 15 4.65 -4.66 -15.71
C VAL A 15 4.26 -3.22 -15.39
N ARG A 16 3.07 -3.03 -14.81
CA ARG A 16 2.62 -1.74 -14.30
C ARG A 16 2.43 -1.80 -12.79
N ILE A 17 3.24 -1.03 -12.08
CA ILE A 17 3.22 -0.93 -10.62
C ILE A 17 2.55 0.39 -10.23
N LEU A 18 1.60 0.33 -9.30
CA LEU A 18 1.04 1.49 -8.63
C LEU A 18 1.78 1.69 -7.30
N GLN A 19 2.51 2.79 -7.17
CA GLN A 19 3.14 3.16 -5.90
C GLN A 19 2.23 4.13 -5.15
N ILE A 20 1.93 3.84 -3.88
CA ILE A 20 1.22 4.72 -2.95
C ILE A 20 2.12 4.91 -1.74
N THR A 21 2.26 6.15 -1.26
CA THR A 21 3.23 6.50 -0.21
C THR A 21 2.74 7.69 0.59
N ASP A 22 3.24 7.83 1.82
CA ASP A 22 3.08 9.04 2.65
C ASP A 22 1.62 9.46 2.80
N THR A 23 0.73 8.49 3.08
CA THR A 23 -0.71 8.78 3.22
C THR A 23 -1.01 9.48 4.54
N HIS A 24 -0.17 9.30 5.56
CA HIS A 24 -0.27 9.95 6.88
C HIS A 24 -1.71 9.99 7.43
N LEU A 25 -2.40 8.85 7.36
CA LEU A 25 -3.77 8.72 7.84
C LEU A 25 -3.82 8.74 9.37
N PHE A 26 -4.95 9.17 9.90
CA PHE A 26 -5.26 9.14 11.33
C PHE A 26 -6.40 8.18 11.61
N ALA A 27 -6.60 7.80 12.87
CA ALA A 27 -7.80 7.08 13.30
C ALA A 27 -9.06 7.86 12.96
N GLU A 28 -9.05 9.16 13.25
CA GLU A 28 -10.17 10.06 13.04
C GLU A 28 -10.06 10.76 11.68
N LYS A 29 -11.02 10.51 10.79
CA LYS A 29 -11.03 10.97 9.38
C LYS A 29 -11.11 12.51 9.21
N HIS A 30 -11.30 13.25 10.29
CA HIS A 30 -11.38 14.71 10.29
C HIS A 30 -10.09 15.39 10.76
N GLU A 31 -9.08 14.62 11.20
CA GLU A 31 -7.79 15.16 11.59
C GLU A 31 -7.01 15.70 10.39
N THR A 32 -6.08 16.60 10.69
CA THR A 32 -5.30 17.29 9.67
C THR A 32 -3.81 17.20 9.97
N LEU A 33 -3.00 16.99 8.94
CA LEU A 33 -1.56 17.18 8.99
C LEU A 33 -1.22 18.51 8.32
N LEU A 34 -0.61 19.43 9.07
CA LEU A 34 -0.25 20.77 8.58
C LEU A 34 -1.43 21.55 7.96
N GLY A 35 -2.64 21.34 8.49
CA GLY A 35 -3.87 21.96 8.00
C GLY A 35 -4.53 21.28 6.80
N VAL A 36 -3.98 20.16 6.33
CA VAL A 36 -4.55 19.34 5.25
C VAL A 36 -5.24 18.11 5.82
N ASN A 37 -6.49 17.85 5.44
CA ASN A 37 -7.14 16.59 5.76
C ASN A 37 -6.54 15.47 4.90
N THR A 38 -5.77 14.59 5.52
CA THR A 38 -5.06 13.50 4.82
C THR A 38 -6.00 12.39 4.35
N TRP A 39 -7.12 12.18 5.05
CA TRP A 39 -8.16 11.24 4.60
C TRP A 39 -8.82 11.69 3.31
N GLU A 40 -9.23 12.95 3.21
CA GLU A 40 -9.82 13.51 1.98
C GLU A 40 -8.82 13.47 0.82
N SER A 41 -7.55 13.78 1.11
CA SER A 41 -6.46 13.74 0.11
C SER A 41 -6.23 12.32 -0.39
N TYR A 42 -6.17 11.34 0.52
CA TYR A 42 -6.07 9.92 0.19
C TYR A 42 -7.23 9.46 -0.70
N GLN A 43 -8.48 9.76 -0.32
CA GLN A 43 -9.66 9.40 -1.12
C GLN A 43 -9.63 10.05 -2.52
N ALA A 44 -9.23 11.32 -2.61
CA ALA A 44 -9.09 12.01 -3.89
C ALA A 44 -8.04 11.36 -4.80
N VAL A 45 -6.90 10.93 -4.23
CA VAL A 45 -5.87 10.18 -4.98
C VAL A 45 -6.41 8.84 -5.45
N LEU A 46 -7.09 8.07 -4.59
CA LEU A 46 -7.68 6.80 -5.00
C LEU A 46 -8.70 6.96 -6.13
N GLU A 47 -9.53 8.00 -6.05
CA GLU A 47 -10.50 8.29 -7.10
C GLU A 47 -9.83 8.69 -8.43
N ALA A 48 -8.79 9.52 -8.36
CA ALA A 48 -8.00 9.87 -9.54
C ALA A 48 -7.30 8.66 -10.18
N ILE A 49 -6.87 7.68 -9.38
CA ILE A 49 -6.32 6.41 -9.88
C ILE A 49 -7.43 5.60 -10.58
N ARG A 50 -8.61 5.45 -9.97
CA ARG A 50 -9.75 4.73 -10.58
C ARG A 50 -10.20 5.36 -11.89
N ALA A 51 -10.25 6.69 -11.95
CA ALA A 51 -10.64 7.43 -13.14
C ALA A 51 -9.71 7.20 -14.35
N GLN A 52 -8.45 6.79 -14.12
CA GLN A 52 -7.53 6.45 -15.20
C GLN A 52 -7.87 5.10 -15.88
N GLN A 53 -8.67 4.25 -15.24
CA GLN A 53 -9.10 2.95 -15.75
C GLN A 53 -7.93 2.07 -16.23
N TYR A 54 -6.79 2.16 -15.54
CA TYR A 54 -5.64 1.30 -15.79
C TYR A 54 -5.72 0.02 -14.97
N GLU A 55 -5.30 -1.09 -15.58
CA GLU A 55 -5.00 -2.32 -14.86
C GLU A 55 -3.57 -2.25 -14.33
N TYR A 56 -3.39 -2.61 -13.06
CA TYR A 56 -2.11 -2.65 -12.38
C TYR A 56 -1.80 -4.10 -12.00
N ASP A 57 -0.54 -4.49 -12.10
CA ASP A 57 -0.10 -5.85 -11.73
C ASP A 57 0.23 -5.94 -10.23
N LEU A 58 0.63 -4.83 -9.63
CA LEU A 58 1.05 -4.76 -8.22
C LEU A 58 0.84 -3.34 -7.67
N ILE A 59 0.41 -3.26 -6.42
CA ILE A 59 0.46 -2.06 -5.60
C ILE A 59 1.63 -2.18 -4.63
N VAL A 60 2.44 -1.13 -4.51
CA VAL A 60 3.54 -1.06 -3.54
C VAL A 60 3.30 0.15 -2.64
N ALA A 61 3.03 -0.12 -1.36
CA ALA A 61 2.87 0.89 -0.32
C ALA A 61 4.22 1.18 0.35
N THR A 62 4.80 2.36 0.14
CA THR A 62 6.21 2.64 0.49
C THR A 62 6.43 3.40 1.79
N GLY A 63 5.51 3.26 2.75
CA GLY A 63 5.69 3.77 4.11
C GLY A 63 4.93 5.06 4.40
N ASP A 64 5.02 5.46 5.66
CA ASP A 64 4.31 6.58 6.28
C ASP A 64 2.79 6.52 6.02
N LEU A 65 2.23 5.34 6.27
CA LEU A 65 0.81 5.10 6.03
C LEU A 65 -0.06 5.76 7.10
N ALA A 66 0.37 5.66 8.37
CA ALA A 66 -0.32 6.23 9.51
C ALA A 66 0.52 7.30 10.20
N GLN A 67 -0.09 8.44 10.53
CA GLN A 67 0.55 9.54 11.26
C GLN A 67 0.50 9.34 12.78
N ASP A 68 -0.60 8.78 13.29
CA ASP A 68 -0.87 8.59 14.72
C ASP A 68 -0.58 7.16 15.21
N GLN A 69 -0.02 6.32 14.33
CA GLN A 69 0.32 4.92 14.61
C GLN A 69 -0.87 4.04 15.01
N SER A 70 -2.09 4.51 14.80
CA SER A 70 -3.30 3.80 15.19
C SER A 70 -3.60 2.63 14.27
N ALA A 71 -4.15 1.55 14.83
CA ALA A 71 -4.66 0.43 14.04
C ALA A 71 -5.75 0.89 13.05
N ALA A 72 -6.58 1.86 13.46
CA ALA A 72 -7.64 2.42 12.63
C ALA A 72 -7.10 3.12 11.37
N ALA A 73 -5.99 3.87 11.46
CA ALA A 73 -5.36 4.48 10.30
C ALA A 73 -4.90 3.42 9.27
N TYR A 74 -4.32 2.31 9.72
CA TYR A 74 -3.94 1.20 8.84
C TYR A 74 -5.15 0.49 8.22
N GLN A 75 -6.25 0.36 8.97
CA GLN A 75 -7.51 -0.19 8.46
C GLN A 75 -8.09 0.71 7.37
N HIS A 76 -8.11 2.03 7.57
CA HIS A 76 -8.55 3.01 6.57
C HIS A 76 -7.71 2.92 5.29
N PHE A 77 -6.39 2.76 5.42
CA PHE A 77 -5.52 2.49 4.27
C PHE A 77 -5.92 1.19 3.57
N ALA A 78 -6.06 0.10 4.31
CA ALA A 78 -6.38 -1.20 3.74
C ALA A 78 -7.74 -1.22 3.02
N GLU A 79 -8.76 -0.56 3.58
CA GLU A 79 -10.09 -0.39 2.96
C GLU A 79 -9.99 0.33 1.61
N GLY A 80 -9.17 1.38 1.54
CA GLY A 80 -8.93 2.10 0.29
C GLY A 80 -8.23 1.24 -0.75
N ILE A 81 -7.19 0.50 -0.35
CA ILE A 81 -6.46 -0.43 -1.23
C ILE A 81 -7.35 -1.58 -1.71
N ALA A 82 -8.24 -2.11 -0.87
CA ALA A 82 -9.15 -3.19 -1.21
C ALA A 82 -10.11 -2.85 -2.38
N SER A 83 -10.23 -1.56 -2.73
CA SER A 83 -10.99 -1.13 -3.91
C SER A 83 -10.30 -1.43 -5.25
N PHE A 84 -9.04 -1.85 -5.24
CA PHE A 84 -8.28 -2.25 -6.42
C PHE A 84 -8.12 -3.77 -6.48
N ARG A 85 -8.05 -4.32 -7.70
CA ARG A 85 -7.89 -5.77 -7.92
C ARG A 85 -6.45 -6.26 -7.73
N ALA A 86 -5.49 -5.36 -7.91
CA ALA A 86 -4.08 -5.67 -7.87
C ALA A 86 -3.66 -6.05 -6.44
N PRO A 87 -2.81 -7.08 -6.25
CA PRO A 87 -2.26 -7.40 -4.94
C PRO A 87 -1.41 -6.23 -4.43
N CYS A 88 -1.33 -6.09 -3.11
CA CYS A 88 -0.54 -5.04 -2.47
C CYS A 88 0.54 -5.64 -1.56
N VAL A 89 1.73 -5.05 -1.61
CA VAL A 89 2.84 -5.25 -0.66
C VAL A 89 3.22 -3.92 -0.03
N TRP A 90 3.90 -3.97 1.13
CA TRP A 90 4.21 -2.76 1.90
C TRP A 90 5.58 -2.81 2.58
N LEU A 91 6.13 -1.63 2.87
CA LEU A 91 7.22 -1.41 3.82
C LEU A 91 6.83 -0.28 4.77
N PRO A 92 7.26 -0.34 6.06
CA PRO A 92 6.98 0.73 7.01
C PRO A 92 7.80 1.97 6.68
N GLY A 93 7.24 3.15 6.91
CA GLY A 93 8.01 4.39 7.01
C GLY A 93 8.39 4.70 8.45
N ASN A 94 9.08 5.82 8.68
CA ASN A 94 9.53 6.19 10.02
C ASN A 94 8.39 6.65 10.95
N HIS A 95 7.23 7.02 10.40
CA HIS A 95 6.03 7.31 11.19
C HIS A 95 5.26 6.05 11.59
N ASP A 96 5.51 4.93 10.91
CA ASP A 96 4.74 3.71 11.11
C ASP A 96 5.16 2.92 12.36
N PHE A 97 4.16 2.35 13.05
CA PHE A 97 4.39 1.40 14.12
C PHE A 97 4.19 -0.03 13.62
N GLN A 98 5.31 -0.72 13.34
CA GLN A 98 5.32 -2.02 12.67
C GLN A 98 4.37 -3.07 13.29
N PRO A 99 4.23 -3.22 14.62
CA PRO A 99 3.31 -4.21 15.18
C PRO A 99 1.83 -3.97 14.83
N ALA A 100 1.38 -2.71 14.88
CA ALA A 100 0.01 -2.35 14.52
C ALA A 100 -0.21 -2.43 13.01
N MET A 101 0.75 -1.92 12.23
CA MET A 101 0.76 -2.00 10.77
C MET A 101 0.68 -3.45 10.29
N TYR A 102 1.55 -4.31 10.80
CA TYR A 102 1.61 -5.72 10.41
C TYR A 102 0.29 -6.42 10.72
N SER A 103 -0.25 -6.24 11.93
CA SER A 103 -1.50 -6.88 12.35
C SER A 103 -2.68 -6.43 11.47
N ALA A 104 -2.88 -5.12 11.31
CA ALA A 104 -4.00 -4.58 10.54
C ALA A 104 -3.92 -4.94 9.04
N LEU A 105 -2.74 -4.82 8.44
CA LEU A 105 -2.55 -5.14 7.01
C LEU A 105 -2.64 -6.65 6.76
N GLN A 106 -2.15 -7.49 7.67
CA GLN A 106 -2.31 -8.94 7.57
C GLN A 106 -3.77 -9.37 7.70
N GLU A 107 -4.54 -8.79 8.64
CA GLU A 107 -5.97 -9.03 8.79
C GLU A 107 -6.75 -8.64 7.53
N ALA A 108 -6.33 -7.58 6.85
CA ALA A 108 -6.89 -7.16 5.56
C ALA A 108 -6.41 -7.99 4.34
N GLY A 109 -5.53 -8.98 4.55
CA GLY A 109 -5.01 -9.83 3.48
C GLY A 109 -3.93 -9.18 2.60
N ILE A 110 -3.34 -8.06 3.03
CA ILE A 110 -2.25 -7.39 2.33
C ILE A 110 -0.94 -8.10 2.66
N SER A 111 -0.18 -8.46 1.63
CA SER A 111 0.99 -9.32 1.78
C SER A 111 2.16 -8.58 2.47
N PRO A 112 2.76 -9.16 3.53
CA PRO A 112 3.98 -8.62 4.13
C PRO A 112 5.24 -9.03 3.36
N ALA A 113 5.12 -9.55 2.13
CA ALA A 113 6.24 -9.97 1.31
C ALA A 113 7.21 -8.83 1.04
N LYS A 114 8.50 -9.07 1.32
CA LYS A 114 9.59 -8.11 1.05
C LYS A 114 10.30 -8.41 -0.27
N ARG A 115 10.01 -9.55 -0.88
CA ARG A 115 10.48 -9.93 -2.20
C ARG A 115 9.28 -10.27 -3.07
N VAL A 116 9.21 -9.64 -4.25
CA VAL A 116 8.19 -9.94 -5.26
C VAL A 116 8.88 -10.36 -6.55
N LEU A 117 8.44 -11.48 -7.13
CA LEU A 117 8.82 -11.91 -8.47
C LEU A 117 7.62 -11.71 -9.40
N ILE A 118 7.83 -11.08 -10.55
CA ILE A 118 6.77 -10.81 -11.53
C ILE A 118 7.22 -11.38 -12.87
N GLY A 119 6.52 -12.43 -13.32
CA GLY A 119 6.97 -13.24 -14.45
C GLY A 119 8.38 -13.80 -14.23
N GLU A 120 9.13 -13.95 -15.31
CA GLU A 120 10.51 -14.49 -15.26
C GLU A 120 11.59 -13.41 -15.20
N GLN A 121 11.23 -12.15 -15.43
CA GLN A 121 12.19 -11.07 -15.72
C GLN A 121 12.27 -10.00 -14.64
N TRP A 122 11.26 -9.89 -13.76
CA TRP A 122 11.18 -8.81 -12.80
C TRP A 122 11.26 -9.30 -11.36
N GLN A 123 12.10 -8.63 -10.58
CA GLN A 123 12.20 -8.79 -9.15
C GLN A 123 12.14 -7.43 -8.47
N ILE A 124 11.31 -7.32 -7.44
CA ILE A 124 11.20 -6.16 -6.57
C ILE A 124 11.63 -6.58 -5.17
N LEU A 125 12.50 -5.77 -4.56
CA LEU A 125 12.98 -5.93 -3.19
C LEU A 125 12.55 -4.70 -2.39
N LEU A 126 11.78 -4.92 -1.33
CA LEU A 126 11.38 -3.89 -0.39
C LEU A 126 12.36 -3.92 0.77
N LEU A 127 13.10 -2.83 0.96
CA LEU A 127 14.09 -2.68 2.02
C LEU A 127 13.59 -1.64 3.01
N ASP A 128 13.64 -2.00 4.29
CA ASP A 128 13.35 -1.12 5.42
C ASP A 128 14.66 -0.42 5.84
N SER A 129 14.65 0.91 5.93
CA SER A 129 15.84 1.77 6.01
C SER A 129 16.17 2.26 7.42
#